data_AF-A0A9D2MTH6-F1
#
_entry.id   AF-A0A9D2MTH6-F1
#
_cell.length_a   1.000
_cell.length_b   1.000
_cell.length_c   1.000
_cell.angle_alpha   90.00
_cell.angle_beta   90.00
_cell.angle_gamma   90.00
#
_symmetry.space_group_name_H-M   'P 1'
#
loop_
_entity.id
_entity.type
_entity.pdbx_description
1 polymer ?
#
loop_
_entity_poly.entity_id
_entity_poly.type
_entity_poly.pdbx_seq_one_letter_code
_entity_poly.pdbx_strand_id
1 'polypeptide(L)'
;MPGPTGPQGVQGPAGPTGPTGATGVTGPPGETLPDSAAFFYNYQALFTPGQAIDFFPGVEDRTGAIAQQSASVLSLQAGAYLVSYRISATLSQPGYLQVTPSYNGTPHLETGVYFATTANGSSAGGSAHFILQAAAPTTFSLTYSGSAAGPNGEVNVTFLRLHTGS
;
A
#
# COMPACT_ATOMS: atom_id res chain seq x y z
N MET A 1 3.54 66.79 -78.72
CA MET A 1 2.84 65.65 -78.11
C MET A 1 3.86 64.82 -77.32
N PRO A 2 3.70 64.67 -76.00
CA PRO A 2 4.51 63.76 -75.18
C PRO A 2 4.20 62.30 -75.53
N GLY A 3 5.22 61.45 -75.65
CA GLY A 3 5.07 60.03 -75.97
C GLY A 3 4.49 59.20 -74.80
N PRO A 4 3.85 58.06 -75.09
CA PRO A 4 3.21 57.23 -74.06
C PRO A 4 4.26 56.69 -73.07
N THR A 5 3.93 56.71 -71.77
CA THR A 5 4.74 56.10 -70.71
C THR A 5 4.84 54.59 -70.95
N GLY A 6 6.05 54.04 -70.88
CA GLY A 6 6.31 52.62 -71.13
C GLY A 6 5.56 51.70 -70.15
N PRO A 7 5.32 50.43 -70.52
CA PRO A 7 4.60 49.49 -69.69
C PRO A 7 5.36 49.24 -68.37
N GLN A 8 4.60 49.11 -67.27
CA GLN A 8 5.15 48.79 -65.95
C GLN A 8 5.83 47.42 -65.99
N GLY A 9 7.02 47.33 -65.38
CA GLY A 9 7.80 46.09 -65.33
C GLY A 9 7.06 44.97 -64.59
N VAL A 10 7.33 43.72 -65.00
CA VAL A 10 6.74 42.53 -64.38
C VAL A 10 7.11 42.43 -62.89
N GLN A 11 6.16 42.00 -62.06
CA GLN A 11 6.40 41.77 -60.64
C GLN A 11 7.45 40.67 -60.45
N GLY A 12 8.42 40.90 -59.55
CA GLY A 12 9.45 39.91 -59.23
C GLY A 12 8.88 38.64 -58.58
N PRO A 13 9.62 37.53 -58.61
CA PRO A 13 9.19 36.27 -58.01
C PRO A 13 9.00 36.41 -56.49
N ALA A 14 8.12 35.57 -55.92
CA ALA A 14 7.94 35.48 -54.48
C ALA A 14 9.27 35.08 -53.79
N GLY A 15 9.53 35.66 -52.62
CA GLY A 15 10.70 35.33 -51.81
C GLY A 15 10.67 33.89 -51.30
N PRO A 16 11.83 33.32 -50.91
CA PRO A 16 11.90 31.97 -50.38
C PRO A 16 11.12 31.84 -49.06
N THR A 17 10.50 30.68 -48.83
CA THR A 17 9.89 30.34 -47.55
C THR A 17 10.96 30.36 -46.45
N GLY A 18 10.63 30.95 -45.29
CA GLY A 18 11.53 30.98 -44.13
C GLY A 18 11.86 29.59 -43.57
N PRO A 19 12.93 29.46 -42.78
CA PRO A 19 13.31 28.18 -42.19
C PRO A 19 12.23 27.66 -41.22
N THR A 20 12.03 26.35 -41.19
CA THR A 20 11.20 25.67 -40.18
C THR A 20 11.79 25.91 -38.78
N GLY A 21 10.94 26.21 -37.80
CA GLY A 21 11.36 26.39 -36.41
C GLY A 21 11.98 25.13 -35.79
N ALA A 22 12.81 25.32 -34.76
CA ALA A 22 13.45 24.20 -34.06
C ALA A 22 12.40 23.30 -33.38
N THR A 23 12.63 21.98 -33.41
CA THR A 23 11.86 21.01 -32.63
C THR A 23 11.97 21.32 -31.13
N GLY A 24 10.85 21.32 -30.41
CA GLY A 24 10.84 21.50 -28.95
C GLY A 24 11.64 20.42 -28.22
N VAL A 25 12.13 20.74 -27.02
CA VAL A 25 12.82 19.75 -26.18
C VAL A 25 11.85 18.65 -25.72
N THR A 26 12.30 17.40 -25.78
CA THR A 26 11.58 16.28 -25.16
C THR A 26 11.50 16.55 -23.65
N GLY A 27 10.32 16.35 -23.05
CA GLY A 27 10.15 16.45 -21.60
C GLY A 27 11.00 15.41 -20.85
N PRO A 28 11.25 15.62 -19.54
CA PRO A 28 11.95 14.62 -18.73
C PRO A 28 11.19 13.29 -18.75
N PRO A 29 11.90 12.14 -18.64
CA PRO A 29 11.25 10.86 -18.39
C PRO A 29 10.35 10.93 -17.14
N GLY A 30 9.20 10.26 -17.17
CA GLY A 30 8.36 10.12 -15.98
C GLY A 30 9.08 9.31 -14.91
N GLU A 31 8.99 9.71 -13.64
CA GLU A 31 9.51 8.94 -12.52
C GLU A 31 8.60 7.72 -12.28
N THR A 32 9.07 6.52 -12.64
CA THR A 32 8.48 5.28 -12.13
C THR A 32 9.03 5.04 -10.72
N LEU A 33 8.27 5.44 -9.71
CA LEU A 33 8.54 5.04 -8.33
C LEU A 33 8.41 3.51 -8.22
N PRO A 34 9.33 2.82 -7.52
CA PRO A 34 9.12 1.41 -7.21
C PRO A 34 7.87 1.25 -6.34
N ASP A 35 6.98 0.34 -6.71
CA ASP A 35 5.84 -0.05 -5.87
C ASP A 35 6.37 -0.57 -4.52
N SER A 36 6.11 0.17 -3.44
CA SER A 36 6.45 -0.26 -2.08
C SER A 36 5.34 -1.17 -1.58
N ALA A 37 5.65 -2.47 -1.50
CA ALA A 37 4.73 -3.49 -1.03
C ALA A 37 5.46 -4.57 -0.23
N ALA A 38 4.79 -5.10 0.78
CA ALA A 38 5.31 -6.20 1.59
C ALA A 38 4.21 -7.18 1.96
N PHE A 39 4.59 -8.44 2.13
CA PHE A 39 3.72 -9.52 2.57
C PHE A 39 4.37 -10.25 3.74
N PHE A 40 3.60 -10.44 4.80
CA PHE A 40 4.01 -11.14 6.01
C PHE A 40 2.98 -12.22 6.34
N TYR A 41 3.43 -13.33 6.90
CA TYR A 41 2.56 -14.44 7.24
C TYR A 41 3.03 -15.21 8.47
N ASN A 42 2.13 -15.99 9.05
CA ASN A 42 2.46 -17.05 10.00
C ASN A 42 1.42 -18.17 9.87
N TYR A 43 1.83 -19.40 10.11
CA TYR A 43 1.01 -20.59 9.92
C TYR A 43 1.30 -21.60 11.02
N GLN A 44 0.27 -22.32 11.49
CA GLN A 44 0.34 -23.20 12.66
C GLN A 44 0.86 -22.50 13.94
N ALA A 45 0.62 -21.20 14.05
CA ALA A 45 1.01 -20.44 15.23
C ALA A 45 0.11 -20.77 16.43
N LEU A 46 0.63 -20.58 17.64
CA LEU A 46 -0.17 -20.55 18.85
C LEU A 46 -0.49 -19.10 19.21
N PHE A 47 -1.72 -18.66 18.98
CA PHE A 47 -2.15 -17.33 19.42
C PHE A 47 -2.48 -17.35 20.91
N THR A 48 -1.77 -16.51 21.67
CA THR A 48 -1.90 -16.43 23.13
C THR A 48 -2.64 -15.14 23.51
N PRO A 49 -3.71 -15.20 24.33
CA PRO A 49 -4.46 -14.01 24.72
C PRO A 49 -3.55 -12.93 25.33
N GLY A 50 -3.74 -11.68 24.86
CA GLY A 50 -2.96 -10.52 25.28
C GLY A 50 -1.59 -10.40 24.62
N GLN A 51 -1.19 -11.33 23.75
CA GLN A 51 0.09 -11.28 23.05
C GLN A 51 -0.05 -10.74 21.63
N ALA A 52 1.00 -10.06 21.16
CA ALA A 52 1.13 -9.71 19.76
C ALA A 52 1.38 -10.99 18.92
N ILE A 53 0.84 -11.01 17.72
CA ILE A 53 1.00 -12.10 16.78
C ILE A 53 2.33 -11.95 16.07
N ASP A 54 3.13 -13.01 16.06
CA ASP A 54 4.36 -13.07 15.28
C ASP A 54 4.08 -13.25 13.80
N PHE A 55 4.96 -12.68 12.98
CA PHE A 55 4.97 -12.70 11.54
C PHE A 55 6.34 -13.14 11.03
N PHE A 56 6.36 -13.64 9.80
CA PHE A 56 7.57 -13.90 9.02
C PHE A 56 7.44 -13.22 7.65
N PRO A 57 8.55 -12.72 7.07
CA PRO A 57 8.51 -12.08 5.77
C PRO A 57 8.25 -13.13 4.69
N GLY A 58 7.24 -12.90 3.86
CA GLY A 58 7.02 -13.64 2.62
C GLY A 58 7.49 -12.88 1.39
N VAL A 59 7.23 -11.56 1.34
CA VAL A 59 7.79 -10.64 0.35
C VAL A 59 8.25 -9.38 1.06
N GLU A 60 9.51 -9.01 0.89
CA GLU A 60 10.09 -7.81 1.47
C GLU A 60 9.94 -6.60 0.54
N ASP A 61 9.71 -5.42 1.13
CA ASP A 61 9.70 -4.16 0.41
C ASP A 61 11.13 -3.69 0.12
N ARG A 62 11.49 -3.63 -1.16
CA ARG A 62 12.83 -3.23 -1.62
C ARG A 62 13.15 -1.75 -1.39
N THR A 63 12.13 -0.92 -1.15
CA THR A 63 12.31 0.50 -0.89
C THR A 63 12.67 0.79 0.57
N GLY A 64 12.46 -0.18 1.47
CA GLY A 64 12.62 -0.02 2.92
C GLY A 64 11.53 0.82 3.59
N ALA A 65 10.45 1.17 2.88
CA ALA A 65 9.34 1.92 3.47
C ALA A 65 8.43 1.05 4.35
N ILE A 66 8.47 -0.28 4.17
CA ILE A 66 7.83 -1.29 5.01
C ILE A 66 8.89 -2.30 5.43
N ALA A 67 9.10 -2.51 6.73
CA ALA A 67 10.09 -3.48 7.20
C ALA A 67 9.60 -4.24 8.43
N GLN A 68 10.22 -5.38 8.72
CA GLN A 68 10.00 -6.09 9.97
C GLN A 68 11.02 -5.59 11.01
N GLN A 69 10.55 -4.99 12.10
CA GLN A 69 11.41 -4.52 13.20
C GLN A 69 11.68 -5.65 14.21
N SER A 70 10.69 -6.51 14.45
CA SER A 70 10.80 -7.74 15.22
C SER A 70 9.75 -8.75 14.73
N ALA A 71 9.72 -9.97 15.28
CA ALA A 71 8.76 -10.99 14.89
C ALA A 71 7.31 -10.47 14.88
N SER A 72 6.89 -9.67 15.87
CA SER A 72 5.51 -9.18 16.01
C SER A 72 5.32 -7.68 15.72
N VAL A 73 6.36 -6.97 15.28
CA VAL A 73 6.31 -5.53 15.01
C VAL A 73 6.83 -5.22 13.61
N LEU A 74 5.97 -4.61 12.81
CA LEU A 74 6.30 -4.08 11.48
C LEU A 74 6.51 -2.56 11.59
N SER A 75 7.48 -2.02 10.87
CA SER A 75 7.73 -0.58 10.78
C SER A 75 7.30 -0.04 9.43
N LEU A 76 6.66 1.13 9.45
CA LEU A 76 6.17 1.85 8.28
C LEU A 76 6.78 3.25 8.29
N GLN A 77 7.34 3.69 7.18
CA GLN A 77 7.69 5.09 6.98
C GLN A 77 6.43 5.96 6.89
N ALA A 78 6.59 7.29 6.91
CA ALA A 78 5.45 8.19 6.73
C ALA A 78 4.82 7.98 5.34
N GLY A 79 3.49 7.91 5.27
CA GLY A 79 2.73 7.69 4.03
C GLY A 79 1.34 7.11 4.26
N ALA A 80 0.61 6.92 3.17
CA ALA A 80 -0.65 6.20 3.16
C ALA A 80 -0.41 4.76 2.71
N TYR A 81 -1.03 3.78 3.37
CA TYR A 81 -0.88 2.38 3.06
C TYR A 81 -2.26 1.70 2.96
N LEU A 82 -2.49 0.93 1.90
CA LEU A 82 -3.54 -0.07 1.91
C LEU A 82 -3.04 -1.26 2.72
N VAL A 83 -3.76 -1.57 3.79
CA VAL A 83 -3.50 -2.70 4.68
C VAL A 83 -4.60 -3.73 4.47
N SER A 84 -4.19 -4.97 4.27
CA SER A 84 -5.10 -6.11 4.14
C SER A 84 -4.59 -7.24 5.01
N TYR A 85 -5.41 -7.75 5.91
CA TYR A 85 -5.04 -8.95 6.66
C TYR A 85 -6.18 -9.95 6.77
N ARG A 86 -5.81 -11.22 6.90
CA ARG A 86 -6.72 -12.29 7.33
C ARG A 86 -6.13 -13.01 8.52
N ILE A 87 -7.01 -13.57 9.34
CA ILE A 87 -6.67 -14.35 10.51
C ILE A 87 -7.61 -15.54 10.64
N SER A 88 -7.10 -16.67 11.10
CA SER A 88 -7.93 -17.73 11.66
C SER A 88 -7.20 -18.50 12.75
N ALA A 89 -7.94 -19.11 13.66
CA ALA A 89 -7.42 -20.10 14.61
C ALA A 89 -8.53 -21.09 15.00
N THR A 90 -8.15 -22.22 15.57
CA THR A 90 -9.11 -23.19 16.14
C THR A 90 -9.31 -22.89 17.61
N LEU A 91 -10.56 -22.85 18.07
CA LEU A 91 -10.90 -22.75 19.49
C LEU A 91 -11.31 -24.11 20.02
N SER A 92 -10.58 -24.64 21.01
CA SER A 92 -10.84 -25.96 21.60
C SER A 92 -12.18 -26.03 22.36
N GLN A 93 -12.71 -24.89 22.80
CA GLN A 93 -13.97 -24.72 23.52
C GLN A 93 -14.75 -23.52 22.94
N PRO A 94 -16.06 -23.39 23.20
CA PRO A 94 -16.83 -22.20 22.84
C PRO A 94 -16.17 -20.94 23.39
N GLY A 95 -16.19 -19.87 22.62
CA GLY A 95 -15.48 -18.65 22.96
C GLY A 95 -15.46 -17.67 21.81
N TYR A 96 -14.47 -16.79 21.79
CA TYR A 96 -14.30 -15.86 20.70
C TYR A 96 -12.82 -15.68 20.33
N LEU A 97 -12.61 -15.49 19.03
CA LEU A 97 -11.39 -14.91 18.48
C LEU A 97 -11.61 -13.41 18.40
N GLN A 98 -10.64 -12.65 18.90
CA GLN A 98 -10.55 -11.21 18.66
C GLN A 98 -9.12 -10.86 18.31
N VAL A 99 -8.94 -10.10 17.24
CA VAL A 99 -7.65 -9.53 16.84
C VAL A 99 -7.80 -8.04 16.63
N THR A 100 -6.91 -7.28 17.26
CA THR A 100 -6.93 -5.81 17.21
C THR A 100 -5.63 -5.31 16.59
N PRO A 101 -5.67 -4.63 15.43
CA PRO A 101 -4.51 -3.92 14.91
C PRO A 101 -4.15 -2.74 15.81
N SER A 102 -2.86 -2.48 15.96
CA SER A 102 -2.34 -1.28 16.61
C SER A 102 -1.40 -0.56 15.66
N TYR A 103 -1.62 0.73 15.46
CA TYR A 103 -0.76 1.61 14.68
C TYR A 103 -0.89 3.05 15.15
N ASN A 104 0.08 3.91 14.80
CA ASN A 104 0.14 5.29 15.29
C ASN A 104 0.10 5.40 16.83
N GLY A 105 0.61 4.38 17.52
CA GLY A 105 0.63 4.29 18.98
C GLY A 105 -0.71 3.94 19.62
N THR A 106 -1.77 3.64 18.85
CA THR A 106 -3.10 3.35 19.37
C THR A 106 -3.69 2.04 18.83
N PRO A 107 -4.52 1.32 19.61
CA PRO A 107 -5.30 0.20 19.11
C PRO A 107 -6.51 0.68 18.28
N HIS A 108 -6.83 -0.06 17.22
CA HIS A 108 -7.93 0.23 16.29
C HIS A 108 -8.90 -0.95 16.25
N LEU A 109 -9.97 -0.89 17.06
CA LEU A 109 -10.99 -1.94 17.13
C LEU A 109 -11.89 -1.95 15.90
N GLU A 110 -12.08 -0.80 15.27
CA GLU A 110 -12.91 -0.60 14.08
C GLU A 110 -12.38 -1.34 12.83
N THR A 111 -11.09 -1.65 12.81
CA THR A 111 -10.44 -2.46 11.78
C THR A 111 -10.02 -3.84 12.31
N GLY A 112 -10.50 -4.23 13.49
CA GLY A 112 -10.28 -5.52 14.11
C GLY A 112 -11.11 -6.64 13.50
N VAL A 113 -10.80 -7.89 13.89
CA VAL A 113 -11.60 -9.08 13.57
C VAL A 113 -12.17 -9.66 14.86
N TYR A 114 -13.47 -9.94 14.88
CA TYR A 114 -14.15 -10.66 15.95
C TYR A 114 -14.96 -11.81 15.38
N PHE A 115 -14.87 -12.99 16.00
CA PHE A 115 -15.67 -14.16 15.64
C PHE A 115 -15.94 -15.01 16.87
N ALA A 116 -17.22 -15.25 17.20
CA ALA A 116 -17.63 -16.11 18.30
C ALA A 116 -18.01 -17.51 17.82
N THR A 117 -17.67 -18.53 18.60
CA THR A 117 -17.99 -19.93 18.34
C THR A 117 -18.78 -20.52 19.51
N THR A 118 -19.69 -21.44 19.21
CA THR A 118 -20.54 -22.11 20.22
C THR A 118 -20.23 -23.60 20.37
N ALA A 119 -19.29 -24.15 19.58
CA ALA A 119 -18.95 -25.56 19.55
C ALA A 119 -17.45 -25.79 19.72
N ASN A 120 -17.09 -26.91 20.37
CA ASN A 120 -15.70 -27.35 20.55
C ASN A 120 -15.01 -27.58 19.20
N GLY A 121 -13.74 -27.18 19.10
CA GLY A 121 -12.92 -27.41 17.91
C GLY A 121 -13.31 -26.57 16.70
N SER A 122 -14.11 -25.52 16.88
CA SER A 122 -14.53 -24.65 15.79
C SER A 122 -13.36 -23.81 15.29
N SER A 123 -13.27 -23.62 13.96
CA SER A 123 -12.40 -22.59 13.38
C SER A 123 -13.12 -21.24 13.46
N ALA A 124 -12.39 -20.23 13.97
CA ALA A 124 -12.82 -18.84 14.01
C ALA A 124 -11.84 -18.02 13.15
N GLY A 125 -12.35 -17.05 12.40
CA GLY A 125 -11.49 -16.25 11.55
C GLY A 125 -12.23 -15.10 10.87
N GLY A 126 -11.47 -14.30 10.13
CA GLY A 126 -11.99 -13.15 9.41
C GLY A 126 -10.87 -12.38 8.71
N SER A 127 -11.24 -11.28 8.07
CA SER A 127 -10.32 -10.37 7.41
C SER A 127 -10.74 -8.92 7.60
N ALA A 128 -9.79 -8.02 7.44
CA ALA A 128 -10.03 -6.59 7.39
C ALA A 128 -9.14 -5.93 6.33
N HIS A 129 -9.67 -4.86 5.73
CA HIS A 129 -8.99 -4.07 4.70
C HIS A 129 -9.26 -2.60 4.96
N PHE A 130 -8.21 -1.78 5.05
CA PHE A 130 -8.35 -0.36 5.39
C PHE A 130 -7.14 0.43 4.90
N ILE A 131 -7.28 1.75 4.92
CA ILE A 131 -6.18 2.67 4.64
C ILE A 131 -5.61 3.13 5.99
N LEU A 132 -4.31 2.91 6.17
CA LEU A 132 -3.54 3.40 7.30
C LEU A 132 -2.80 4.67 6.88
N GLN A 133 -3.08 5.78 7.55
CA GLN A 133 -2.36 7.04 7.36
C GLN A 133 -1.27 7.18 8.43
N ALA A 134 -0.01 7.03 8.04
CA ALA A 134 1.16 7.25 8.88
C ALA A 134 1.70 8.67 8.69
N ALA A 135 1.33 9.61 9.56
CA ALA A 135 1.79 11.00 9.47
C ALA A 135 3.30 11.16 9.75
N ALA A 136 3.87 10.22 10.49
CA ALA A 136 5.29 10.06 10.79
C ALA A 136 5.62 8.56 10.76
N PRO A 137 6.91 8.16 10.81
CA PRO A 137 7.25 6.74 10.96
C PRO A 137 6.51 6.11 12.13
N THR A 138 5.88 4.97 11.88
CA THR A 138 4.95 4.32 12.81
C THR A 138 5.18 2.82 12.82
N THR A 139 4.69 2.14 13.85
CA THR A 139 4.70 0.68 13.92
C THR A 139 3.31 0.13 13.70
N PHE A 140 3.26 -1.11 13.22
CA PHE A 140 2.05 -1.90 13.09
C PHE A 140 2.23 -3.25 13.80
N SER A 141 1.23 -3.66 14.55
CA SER A 141 1.14 -5.00 15.13
C SER A 141 -0.31 -5.49 15.17
N LEU A 142 -0.51 -6.80 15.30
CA LEU A 142 -1.81 -7.40 15.58
C LEU A 142 -1.77 -8.05 16.95
N THR A 143 -2.67 -7.67 17.85
CA THR A 143 -2.78 -8.31 19.18
C THR A 143 -3.94 -9.28 19.18
N TYR A 144 -3.68 -10.52 19.59
CA TYR A 144 -4.73 -11.51 19.84
C TYR A 144 -5.31 -11.34 21.24
N SER A 145 -6.61 -11.11 21.33
CA SER A 145 -7.34 -10.89 22.58
C SER A 145 -8.56 -11.82 22.71
N GLY A 146 -8.49 -13.01 22.11
CA GLY A 146 -9.54 -14.02 22.21
C GLY A 146 -9.70 -14.58 23.63
N SER A 147 -10.81 -15.27 23.88
CA SER A 147 -11.16 -15.81 25.20
C SER A 147 -10.25 -16.95 25.68
N ALA A 148 -9.51 -17.60 24.78
CA ALA A 148 -8.61 -18.71 25.05
C ALA A 148 -7.48 -18.75 24.02
N ALA A 149 -6.48 -19.59 24.23
CA ALA A 149 -5.43 -19.81 23.24
C ALA A 149 -6.01 -20.38 21.93
N GLY A 150 -5.51 -19.88 20.80
CA GLY A 150 -5.90 -20.31 19.46
C GLY A 150 -4.77 -21.07 18.77
N PRO A 151 -4.69 -22.41 18.89
CA PRO A 151 -3.80 -23.24 18.08
C PRO A 151 -4.19 -23.21 16.60
N ASN A 152 -3.28 -23.71 15.76
CA ASN A 152 -3.43 -23.71 14.29
C ASN A 152 -3.73 -22.29 13.75
N GLY A 153 -3.12 -21.30 14.40
CA GLY A 153 -3.24 -19.91 14.05
C GLY A 153 -2.61 -19.64 12.68
N GLU A 154 -3.34 -18.94 11.84
CA GLU A 154 -2.87 -18.46 10.56
C GLU A 154 -3.10 -16.96 10.47
N VAL A 155 -2.10 -16.23 9.99
CA VAL A 155 -2.20 -14.81 9.72
C VAL A 155 -1.51 -14.51 8.40
N ASN A 156 -2.11 -13.61 7.62
CA ASN A 156 -1.49 -13.00 6.45
C ASN A 156 -1.70 -11.50 6.56
N VAL A 157 -0.68 -10.69 6.32
CA VAL A 157 -0.76 -9.23 6.28
C VAL A 157 -0.05 -8.75 5.02
N THR A 158 -0.74 -7.93 4.23
CA THR A 158 -0.21 -7.28 3.03
C THR A 158 -0.28 -5.78 3.21
N PHE A 159 0.81 -5.11 2.86
CA PHE A 159 0.90 -3.66 2.76
C PHE A 159 1.18 -3.27 1.32
N LEU A 160 0.47 -2.25 0.85
CA LEU A 160 0.78 -1.53 -0.38
C LEU A 160 0.83 -0.04 -0.05
N ARG A 161 1.98 0.60 -0.25
CA ARG A 161 2.10 2.05 -0.10
C ARG A 161 1.38 2.73 -1.26
N LEU A 162 0.51 3.68 -0.94
CA LEU A 162 -0.28 4.41 -1.92
C LEU A 162 0.47 5.66 -2.36
N HIS A 163 0.42 5.94 -3.66
CA HIS A 163 0.93 7.17 -4.24
C HIS A 163 -0.12 8.27 -4.05
N THR A 164 0.22 9.33 -3.33
CA THR A 164 -0.49 10.62 -3.49
C THR A 164 0.01 11.24 -4.79
N GLY A 165 -0.81 11.21 -5.83
CA GLY A 165 -0.51 11.95 -7.06
C GLY A 165 -0.28 13.43 -6.74
N SER A 166 0.84 13.96 -7.22
CA SER A 166 1.17 15.39 -7.22
C SER A 166 0.34 16.16 -8.23
#